data_AF-A0A0K0FV41-F1
#
_entry.id   AF-A0A0K0FV41-F1
#
_cell.length_a   1.000
_cell.length_b   1.000
_cell.length_c   1.000
_cell.angle_alpha   90.00
_cell.angle_beta   90.00
_cell.angle_gamma   90.00
#
_symmetry.space_group_name_H-M   'P 1'
#
loop_
_entity.id
_entity.type
_entity.pdbx_description
1 polymer ?
#
loop_
_entity_poly.entity_id
_entity_poly.type
_entity_poly.pdbx_seq_one_letter_code
_entity_poly.pdbx_strand_id
1 'polypeptide(L)'
;MLLFEPLIIFVVLLVFSIHSEKLPTKCESCSVIAREFKDELFKIRNLPKAISRDKAEELFLELSERVCKNMLMYRIDTSKGSGIERFFKGTPEALKQLKELRDKGVKITMDVPEELWDKPGVESSLLKQHCEALLEEYEDIIVETIMNKTSFEIFVCSIEMKCPRFYKKEL
;
A
#
# COMPACT_ATOMS: atom_id res chain seq x y z
N MET A 1 -15.55 22.36 36.81
CA MET A 1 -15.19 21.05 36.21
C MET A 1 -15.50 21.01 34.71
N LEU A 2 -15.26 22.09 33.95
CA LEU A 2 -15.59 22.21 32.51
C LEU A 2 -14.53 22.96 31.68
N LEU A 3 -13.34 23.24 32.23
CA LEU A 3 -12.28 23.99 31.54
C LEU A 3 -11.22 23.11 30.86
N PHE A 4 -11.27 21.78 31.06
CA PHE A 4 -10.34 20.83 30.46
C PHE A 4 -10.81 20.25 29.12
N GLU A 5 -12.12 20.31 28.82
CA GLU A 5 -12.73 19.84 27.56
C GLU A 5 -12.09 20.42 26.29
N PRO A 6 -11.94 21.76 26.11
CA PRO A 6 -11.38 22.31 24.88
C PRO A 6 -9.88 22.00 24.72
N LEU A 7 -9.15 21.88 25.84
CA LEU A 7 -7.73 21.50 25.83
C LEU A 7 -7.57 20.03 25.43
N ILE A 8 -8.41 19.13 25.95
CA ILE A 8 -8.40 17.72 25.58
C ILE A 8 -8.79 17.57 24.10
N ILE A 9 -9.82 18.26 23.63
CA ILE A 9 -10.21 18.24 22.21
C ILE A 9 -9.07 18.75 21.33
N PHE A 10 -8.42 19.85 21.71
CA PHE A 10 -7.29 20.40 20.96
C PHE A 10 -6.08 19.46 20.93
N VAL A 11 -5.73 18.84 22.07
CA VAL A 11 -4.67 17.83 22.16
C VAL A 11 -5.01 16.61 21.31
N VAL A 12 -6.25 16.13 21.35
CA VAL A 12 -6.73 15.01 20.54
C VAL A 12 -6.62 15.35 19.05
N LEU A 13 -7.08 16.53 18.62
CA LEU A 13 -6.98 16.98 17.23
C LEU A 13 -5.53 17.11 16.75
N LEU A 14 -4.62 17.61 17.60
CA LEU A 14 -3.19 17.70 17.29
C LEU A 14 -2.56 16.30 17.17
N VAL A 15 -2.87 15.39 18.09
CA VAL A 15 -2.37 14.01 18.05
C VAL A 15 -2.87 13.27 16.81
N PHE A 16 -4.14 13.43 16.44
CA PHE A 16 -4.70 12.87 15.20
C PHE A 16 -4.00 13.40 13.94
N SER A 17 -3.73 14.70 13.90
CA SER A 17 -3.06 15.34 12.75
C SER A 17 -1.65 14.79 12.53
N ILE A 18 -0.88 14.58 13.61
CA ILE A 18 0.49 14.05 13.55
C ILE A 18 0.52 12.56 13.14
N HIS A 19 -0.51 11.79 13.49
CA HIS A 19 -0.60 10.37 13.13
C HIS A 19 -1.06 10.16 11.68
N SER A 20 -1.93 11.03 11.17
CA SER A 20 -2.50 10.90 9.82
C SER A 20 -1.46 11.04 8.71
N GLU A 21 -0.43 11.87 8.90
CA GLU A 21 0.56 12.15 7.85
C GLU A 21 1.42 10.92 7.52
N LYS A 22 1.53 9.98 8.48
CA LYS A 22 2.35 8.77 8.39
C LYS A 22 1.62 7.56 7.82
N LEU A 23 0.28 7.61 7.76
CA LEU A 23 -0.53 6.48 7.30
C LEU A 23 -0.97 6.66 5.84
N PRO A 24 -1.08 5.56 5.08
CA PRO A 24 -1.56 5.59 3.72
C PRO A 24 -3.03 6.02 3.67
N THR A 25 -3.33 7.00 2.82
CA THR A 25 -4.74 7.33 2.53
C THR A 25 -5.38 6.22 1.68
N LYS A 26 -6.71 6.16 1.63
CA LYS A 26 -7.43 5.22 0.74
C LYS A 26 -7.03 5.40 -0.73
N CYS A 27 -6.85 6.65 -1.17
CA CYS A 27 -6.47 6.96 -2.54
C CYS A 27 -5.02 6.59 -2.87
N GLU A 28 -4.07 6.89 -1.96
CA GLU A 28 -2.70 6.41 -2.12
C GLU A 28 -2.63 4.88 -2.16
N SER A 29 -3.39 4.23 -1.26
CA SER A 29 -3.48 2.77 -1.21
C SER A 29 -3.99 2.22 -2.54
N CYS A 30 -5.09 2.76 -3.07
CA CYS A 30 -5.64 2.30 -4.35
C CYS A 30 -4.62 2.39 -5.48
N SER A 31 -3.90 3.51 -5.61
CA SER A 31 -2.89 3.64 -6.67
C SER A 31 -1.70 2.68 -6.49
N VAL A 32 -1.24 2.44 -5.25
CA VAL A 32 -0.18 1.46 -4.97
C VAL A 32 -0.65 0.04 -5.30
N ILE A 33 -1.87 -0.32 -4.89
CA ILE A 33 -2.48 -1.64 -5.15
C ILE A 33 -2.69 -1.84 -6.65
N ALA A 34 -3.25 -0.86 -7.36
CA ALA A 34 -3.49 -0.93 -8.80
C ALA A 34 -2.19 -1.11 -9.59
N ARG A 35 -1.10 -0.43 -9.17
CA ARG A 35 0.22 -0.63 -9.74
C ARG A 35 0.75 -2.03 -9.49
N GLU A 36 0.66 -2.51 -8.25
CA GLU A 36 1.13 -3.85 -7.89
C GLU A 36 0.35 -4.94 -8.63
N PHE A 37 -0.97 -4.79 -8.73
CA PHE A 37 -1.85 -5.69 -9.46
C PHE A 37 -1.47 -5.77 -10.94
N LYS A 38 -1.27 -4.61 -11.56
CA LYS A 38 -0.79 -4.51 -12.95
C LYS A 38 0.55 -5.20 -13.11
N ASP A 39 1.50 -4.95 -12.21
CA ASP A 39 2.85 -5.52 -12.27
C ASP A 39 2.84 -7.05 -12.08
N GLU A 40 2.00 -7.60 -11.19
CA GLU A 40 1.82 -9.04 -11.02
C GLU A 40 1.10 -9.68 -12.22
N LEU A 41 0.06 -9.04 -12.77
CA LEU A 41 -0.63 -9.50 -13.98
C LEU A 41 0.34 -9.56 -15.18
N PHE A 42 1.23 -8.57 -15.34
CA PHE A 42 2.24 -8.57 -16.40
C PHE A 42 3.28 -9.69 -16.30
N LYS A 43 3.49 -10.28 -15.12
CA LYS A 43 4.40 -11.42 -14.94
C LYS A 43 3.83 -12.73 -15.49
N ILE A 44 2.51 -12.81 -15.68
CA ILE A 44 1.85 -14.02 -16.19
C ILE A 44 2.22 -14.21 -17.65
N ARG A 45 3.06 -15.23 -17.91
CA ARG A 45 3.44 -15.63 -19.26
C ARG A 45 2.24 -16.29 -19.94
N ASN A 46 2.06 -16.03 -21.23
CA ASN A 46 1.03 -16.66 -22.07
C ASN A 46 -0.44 -16.32 -21.72
N LEU A 47 -0.71 -15.07 -21.31
CA LEU A 47 -2.10 -14.59 -21.26
C LEU A 47 -2.74 -14.70 -22.67
N PRO A 48 -3.94 -15.32 -22.78
CA PRO A 48 -4.58 -15.47 -24.08
C PRO A 48 -4.95 -14.09 -24.67
N LYS A 49 -5.13 -14.04 -26.00
CA LYS A 49 -5.50 -12.80 -26.69
C LYS A 49 -6.86 -12.28 -26.21
N ALA A 50 -7.82 -13.18 -26.05
CA ALA A 50 -9.11 -12.93 -25.41
C ALA A 50 -9.17 -13.73 -24.10
N ILE A 51 -9.60 -13.09 -23.02
CA ILE A 51 -9.74 -13.70 -21.69
C ILE A 51 -11.24 -13.85 -21.45
N SER A 52 -11.70 -15.08 -21.22
CA SER A 52 -13.09 -15.33 -20.81
C SER A 52 -13.32 -14.84 -19.39
N ARG A 53 -14.59 -14.63 -19.02
CA ARG A 53 -14.94 -14.21 -17.66
C ARG A 53 -14.43 -15.19 -16.61
N ASP A 54 -14.70 -16.49 -16.78
CA ASP A 54 -14.23 -17.53 -15.85
C ASP A 54 -12.71 -17.49 -15.65
N LYS A 55 -11.95 -17.24 -16.74
CA LYS A 55 -10.48 -17.14 -16.64
C LYS A 55 -10.05 -15.85 -15.94
N ALA A 56 -10.76 -14.75 -16.15
CA ALA A 56 -10.48 -13.49 -15.46
C ALA A 56 -10.77 -13.60 -13.95
N GLU A 57 -11.85 -14.29 -13.55
CA GLU A 57 -12.18 -14.56 -12.15
C GLU A 57 -11.09 -15.44 -11.48
N GLU A 58 -10.63 -16.51 -12.16
CA GLU A 58 -9.50 -17.33 -11.67
C GLU A 58 -8.23 -16.49 -11.46
N LEU A 59 -7.86 -15.70 -12.47
CA LEU A 59 -6.69 -14.80 -12.39
C LEU A 59 -6.84 -13.76 -11.28
N PHE A 60 -8.05 -13.21 -11.11
CA PHE A 60 -8.34 -12.25 -10.06
C PHE A 60 -8.09 -12.84 -8.67
N LEU A 61 -8.57 -14.05 -8.39
CA LEU A 61 -8.34 -14.72 -7.10
C LEU A 61 -6.85 -14.96 -6.84
N GLU A 62 -6.12 -15.49 -7.83
CA GLU A 62 -4.67 -15.74 -7.71
C GLU A 62 -3.86 -14.46 -7.48
N LEU A 63 -4.20 -13.39 -8.20
CA LEU A 63 -3.52 -12.10 -8.11
C LEU A 63 -3.86 -11.39 -6.81
N SER A 64 -5.11 -11.44 -6.35
CA SER A 64 -5.56 -10.73 -5.16
C SER A 64 -4.82 -11.16 -3.90
N GLU A 65 -4.68 -12.47 -3.67
CA GLU A 65 -3.93 -12.99 -2.52
C GLU A 65 -2.48 -12.51 -2.55
N ARG A 66 -1.84 -12.59 -3.73
CA ARG A 66 -0.43 -12.21 -3.90
C ARG A 66 -0.21 -10.71 -3.71
N VAL A 67 -1.05 -9.89 -4.35
CA VAL A 67 -0.96 -8.42 -4.31
C VAL A 67 -1.16 -7.92 -2.88
N CYS A 68 -2.18 -8.41 -2.17
CA CYS A 68 -2.42 -7.99 -0.80
C CYS A 68 -1.36 -8.50 0.17
N LYS A 69 -0.79 -9.69 -0.05
CA LYS A 69 0.39 -10.15 0.70
C LYS A 69 1.61 -9.24 0.47
N ASN A 70 1.85 -8.81 -0.77
CA ASN A 70 2.96 -7.92 -1.12
C ASN A 70 2.84 -6.55 -0.44
N MET A 71 1.64 -6.10 -0.07
CA MET A 71 1.46 -4.84 0.67
C MET A 71 2.25 -4.80 2.00
N LEU A 72 2.48 -5.95 2.64
CA LEU A 72 3.30 -6.03 3.86
C LEU A 72 4.79 -5.68 3.64
N MET A 73 5.24 -5.72 2.39
CA MET A 73 6.62 -5.38 2.00
C MET A 73 6.80 -3.88 1.76
N TYR A 74 5.72 -3.12 1.67
CA TYR A 74 5.79 -1.67 1.48
C TYR A 74 6.10 -0.95 2.78
N ARG A 75 6.82 0.16 2.65
CA ARG A 75 7.11 1.12 3.72
C ARG A 75 6.88 2.53 3.18
N ILE A 76 6.70 3.48 4.09
CA ILE A 76 6.49 4.90 3.77
C ILE A 76 7.74 5.70 4.16
N ASP A 77 8.30 6.43 3.20
CA ASP A 77 9.31 7.44 3.41
C ASP A 77 8.64 8.76 3.76
N THR A 78 8.61 9.08 5.06
CA THR A 78 7.96 10.29 5.58
C THR A 78 8.68 11.58 5.21
N SER A 79 9.88 11.52 4.63
CA SER A 79 10.57 12.71 4.12
C SER A 79 10.04 13.14 2.75
N LYS A 80 9.38 12.23 2.03
CA LYS A 80 8.67 12.53 0.79
C LYS A 80 7.27 13.05 1.13
N GLY A 81 6.74 13.91 0.27
CA GLY A 81 5.41 14.50 0.43
C GLY A 81 4.28 13.48 0.25
N SER A 82 3.14 13.95 -0.25
CA SER A 82 2.00 13.10 -0.56
C SER A 82 2.13 12.45 -1.93
N GLY A 83 1.71 11.19 -2.08
CA GLY A 83 1.70 10.51 -3.37
C GLY A 83 2.39 9.16 -3.33
N ILE A 84 2.41 8.49 -4.48
CA ILE A 84 2.92 7.12 -4.60
C ILE A 84 4.44 7.02 -4.43
N GLU A 85 5.19 8.10 -4.62
CA GLU A 85 6.65 8.14 -4.55
C GLU A 85 7.19 7.97 -3.14
N ARG A 86 6.35 8.20 -2.13
CA ARG A 86 6.67 7.95 -0.72
C ARG A 86 6.63 6.47 -0.36
N PHE A 87 6.07 5.63 -1.22
CA PHE A 87 6.02 4.18 -1.02
C PHE A 87 7.23 3.50 -1.64
N PHE A 88 7.88 2.61 -0.88
CA PHE A 88 8.98 1.78 -1.38
C PHE A 88 8.86 0.35 -0.84
N LYS A 89 9.38 -0.62 -1.58
CA LYS A 89 9.43 -2.02 -1.13
C LYS A 89 10.74 -2.31 -0.41
N GLY A 90 10.64 -3.08 0.67
CA GLY A 90 11.79 -3.66 1.36
C GLY A 90 12.24 -2.89 2.59
N THR A 91 13.42 -3.28 3.09
CA THR A 91 13.99 -2.75 4.33
C THR A 91 14.48 -1.31 4.13
N PRO A 92 14.09 -0.36 5.01
CA PRO A 92 14.64 0.99 4.99
C PRO A 92 16.17 0.98 5.05
N GLU A 93 16.82 1.90 4.35
CA GLU A 93 18.28 1.96 4.28
C GLU A 93 18.94 2.10 5.66
N ALA A 94 18.35 2.93 6.52
CA ALA A 94 18.80 3.08 7.92
C ALA A 94 18.78 1.75 8.69
N LEU A 95 17.76 0.91 8.47
CA LEU A 95 17.67 -0.39 9.12
C LEU A 95 18.68 -1.39 8.55
N LYS A 96 19.00 -1.32 7.26
CA LYS A 96 20.12 -2.11 6.70
C LYS A 96 21.45 -1.73 7.33
N GLN A 97 21.74 -0.43 7.42
CA GLN A 97 22.96 0.07 8.04
C GLN A 97 23.06 -0.33 9.52
N LEU A 98 21.96 -0.24 10.27
CA LEU A 98 21.90 -0.72 11.65
C LEU A 98 22.22 -2.22 11.74
N LYS A 99 21.63 -3.05 10.87
CA LYS A 99 21.93 -4.48 10.81
C LYS A 99 23.39 -4.77 10.48
N GLU A 100 23.98 -4.04 9.54
CA GLU A 100 25.40 -4.17 9.20
C GLU A 100 26.33 -3.81 10.36
N LEU A 101 26.00 -2.78 11.14
CA LEU A 101 26.76 -2.41 12.34
C LEU A 101 26.69 -3.51 13.40
N ARG A 102 25.48 -4.06 13.65
CA ARG A 102 25.28 -5.21 14.53
C ARG A 102 26.11 -6.41 14.06
N ASP A 103 26.09 -6.72 12.77
CA ASP A 103 26.83 -7.86 12.20
C ASP A 103 28.34 -7.69 12.33
N LYS A 104 28.83 -6.45 12.44
CA LYS A 104 30.23 -6.11 12.76
C LYS A 104 30.55 -6.18 14.27
N GLY A 105 29.62 -6.64 15.09
CA GLY A 105 29.78 -6.77 16.54
C GLY A 105 29.55 -5.48 17.33
N VAL A 106 29.03 -4.42 16.70
CA VAL A 106 28.64 -3.21 17.42
C VAL A 106 27.42 -3.53 18.26
N LYS A 107 27.51 -3.30 19.58
CA LYS A 107 26.37 -3.46 20.48
C LYS A 107 25.37 -2.34 20.23
N ILE A 108 24.25 -2.66 19.61
CA ILE A 108 23.15 -1.73 19.36
C ILE A 108 22.11 -1.89 20.45
N THR A 109 21.75 -0.80 21.13
CA THR A 109 20.62 -0.75 22.05
C THR A 109 19.47 -0.01 21.36
N MET A 110 18.39 -0.73 21.06
CA MET A 110 17.14 -0.16 20.56
C MET A 110 16.00 -0.51 21.51
N ASP A 111 15.01 0.36 21.59
CA ASP A 111 13.78 0.12 22.36
C ASP A 111 12.92 -1.01 21.78
N VAL A 112 13.18 -1.39 20.53
CA VAL A 112 12.49 -2.46 19.80
C VAL A 112 13.39 -3.70 19.72
N PRO A 113 12.92 -4.87 20.21
CA PRO A 113 13.62 -6.13 20.07
C PRO A 113 13.98 -6.47 18.61
N GLU A 114 15.14 -7.09 18.42
CA GLU A 114 15.70 -7.41 17.09
C GLU A 114 14.78 -8.29 16.24
N GLU A 115 14.09 -9.24 16.87
CA GLU A 115 13.07 -10.10 16.26
C GLU A 115 11.89 -9.34 15.62
N LEU A 116 11.72 -8.06 15.97
CA LEU A 116 10.67 -7.20 15.43
C LEU A 116 11.18 -6.28 14.31
N TRP A 117 12.50 -6.22 14.05
CA TRP A 117 13.06 -5.31 13.06
C TRP A 117 12.57 -5.61 11.63
N ASP A 118 12.28 -6.88 11.33
CA ASP A 118 11.76 -7.29 10.02
C ASP A 118 10.23 -7.34 9.94
N LYS A 119 9.53 -7.07 11.04
CA LYS A 119 8.06 -7.10 11.03
C LYS A 119 7.50 -5.93 10.21
N PRO A 120 6.35 -6.14 9.53
CA PRO A 120 5.65 -5.07 8.83
C PRO A 120 5.27 -3.95 9.80
N GLY A 121 5.38 -2.71 9.34
CA GLY A 121 4.91 -1.56 10.10
C GLY A 121 3.39 -1.49 10.12
N VAL A 122 2.86 -0.54 10.90
CA VAL A 122 1.41 -0.26 10.97
C VAL A 122 0.89 0.17 9.60
N GLU A 123 1.68 0.97 8.87
CA GLU A 123 1.37 1.43 7.53
C GLU A 123 1.24 0.28 6.51
N SER A 124 2.11 -0.72 6.57
CA SER A 124 2.06 -1.88 5.68
C SER A 124 0.87 -2.78 5.99
N SER A 125 0.54 -2.91 7.28
CA SER A 125 -0.63 -3.66 7.74
C SER A 125 -1.92 -2.99 7.29
N LEU A 126 -1.97 -1.65 7.36
CA LEU A 126 -3.09 -0.86 6.86
C LEU A 126 -3.20 -0.93 5.32
N LEU A 127 -2.08 -0.90 4.58
CA LEU A 127 -2.10 -1.14 3.13
C LEU A 127 -2.70 -2.50 2.78
N LYS A 128 -2.33 -3.57 3.51
CA LYS A 128 -2.91 -4.91 3.30
C LYS A 128 -4.42 -4.90 3.55
N GLN A 129 -4.87 -4.29 4.64
CA GLN A 129 -6.29 -4.18 4.96
C GLN A 129 -7.05 -3.40 3.87
N HIS A 130 -6.50 -2.27 3.41
CA HIS A 130 -7.08 -1.52 2.29
C HIS A 130 -7.11 -2.35 1.00
N CYS A 131 -6.10 -3.17 0.74
CA CYS A 131 -6.07 -4.05 -0.42
C CYS A 131 -7.18 -5.10 -0.38
N GLU A 132 -7.32 -5.81 0.74
CA GLU A 132 -8.35 -6.83 0.90
C GLU A 132 -9.74 -6.23 0.70
N ALA A 133 -10.02 -5.10 1.37
CA ALA A 133 -11.31 -4.42 1.24
C ALA A 133 -11.56 -3.89 -0.19
N LEU A 134 -10.55 -3.28 -0.82
CA LEU A 134 -10.68 -2.70 -2.17
C LEU A 134 -10.93 -3.78 -3.23
N LEU A 135 -10.17 -4.87 -3.19
CA LEU A 135 -10.30 -5.95 -4.17
C LEU A 135 -11.64 -6.67 -4.00
N GLU A 136 -12.08 -6.89 -2.77
CA GLU A 136 -13.42 -7.44 -2.49
C GLU A 136 -14.54 -6.50 -2.97
N GLU A 137 -14.46 -5.20 -2.68
CA GLU A 137 -15.51 -4.23 -3.04
C GLU A 137 -15.66 -4.04 -4.55
N TYR A 138 -14.56 -4.10 -5.31
CA TYR A 138 -14.53 -3.80 -6.73
C TYR A 138 -14.20 -5.01 -7.62
N GLU A 139 -14.39 -6.23 -7.13
CA GLU A 139 -14.09 -7.48 -7.83
C GLU A 139 -14.62 -7.50 -9.27
N ASP A 140 -15.92 -7.23 -9.47
CA ASP A 140 -16.55 -7.27 -10.79
C ASP A 140 -15.89 -6.33 -11.81
N ILE A 141 -15.58 -5.10 -11.38
CA ILE A 141 -14.93 -4.09 -12.22
C ILE A 141 -13.50 -4.53 -12.55
N ILE A 142 -12.80 -5.10 -11.57
CA ILE A 142 -11.41 -5.56 -11.77
C ILE A 142 -11.39 -6.76 -12.71
N VAL A 143 -12.30 -7.72 -12.56
CA VAL A 143 -12.48 -8.85 -13.48
C VAL A 143 -12.72 -8.35 -14.91
N GLU A 144 -13.60 -7.36 -15.08
CA GLU A 144 -13.82 -6.73 -16.39
C GLU A 144 -12.54 -6.05 -16.94
N THR A 145 -11.76 -5.39 -16.08
CA THR A 145 -10.49 -4.77 -16.51
C THR A 145 -9.47 -5.80 -16.95
N ILE A 146 -9.42 -6.99 -16.34
CA ILE A 146 -8.57 -8.11 -16.77
C ILE A 146 -9.02 -8.59 -18.16
N MET A 147 -10.32 -8.83 -18.34
CA MET A 147 -10.88 -9.29 -19.62
C MET A 147 -10.55 -8.34 -20.76
N ASN A 148 -10.77 -7.05 -20.53
CA ASN A 148 -10.61 -5.99 -21.52
C ASN A 148 -9.17 -5.46 -21.62
N LYS A 149 -8.26 -5.94 -20.76
CA LYS A 149 -6.86 -5.47 -20.65
C LYS A 149 -6.78 -3.96 -20.46
N THR A 150 -7.69 -3.42 -19.66
CA THR A 150 -7.75 -1.99 -19.33
C THR A 150 -7.11 -1.69 -17.99
N SER A 151 -7.07 -0.41 -17.60
CA SER A 151 -6.37 0.02 -16.39
C SER A 151 -7.27 -0.02 -15.16
N PHE A 152 -6.96 -0.90 -14.20
CA PHE A 152 -7.49 -0.88 -12.84
C PHE A 152 -7.52 0.56 -12.29
N GLU A 153 -6.37 1.25 -12.29
CA GLU A 153 -6.22 2.57 -11.66
C GLU A 153 -7.21 3.60 -12.21
N ILE A 154 -7.56 3.49 -13.49
CA ILE A 154 -8.54 4.38 -14.11
C ILE A 154 -9.94 4.03 -13.63
N PHE A 155 -10.36 2.77 -13.78
CA PHE A 155 -11.74 2.38 -13.49
C PHE A 155 -12.05 2.39 -12.00
N VAL A 156 -11.19 1.84 -11.16
CA VAL A 156 -11.44 1.80 -9.71
C VAL A 156 -11.00 3.08 -9.03
N CYS A 157 -9.71 3.44 -9.11
CA CYS A 157 -9.20 4.56 -8.31
C CYS A 157 -9.73 5.92 -8.81
N SER A 158 -9.75 6.15 -10.13
CA SER A 158 -10.13 7.46 -10.67
C SER A 158 -11.64 7.62 -10.85
N ILE A 159 -12.36 6.60 -11.32
CA ILE A 159 -13.79 6.69 -11.64
C ILE A 159 -14.64 6.37 -10.40
N GLU A 160 -14.51 5.17 -9.83
CA GLU A 160 -15.34 4.77 -8.68
C GLU A 160 -14.96 5.54 -7.40
N MET A 161 -13.68 5.53 -7.04
CA MET A 161 -13.22 6.17 -5.80
C MET A 161 -12.97 7.68 -5.92
N LYS A 162 -13.01 8.22 -7.16
CA LYS A 162 -12.79 9.65 -7.45
C LYS A 162 -11.47 10.20 -6.88
N CYS A 163 -10.44 9.37 -6.85
CA CYS A 163 -9.13 9.76 -6.36
C CYS A 163 -8.39 10.67 -7.36
N PRO A 164 -7.59 11.63 -6.88
CA PRO A 164 -6.69 12.37 -7.76
C PRO A 164 -5.65 11.42 -8.34
N ARG A 165 -5.25 11.62 -9.60
CA ARG A 165 -4.16 10.84 -10.19
C ARG A 165 -2.82 11.25 -9.57
N PHE A 166 -2.15 10.30 -8.94
CA PHE A 166 -0.85 10.52 -8.32
C PHE A 166 0.33 10.36 -9.30
N TYR A 167 0.10 9.79 -10.48
CA TYR A 167 1.09 9.76 -11.55
C TYR A 167 1.07 11.04 -12.39
N LYS A 168 2.24 11.65 -12.58
CA LYS A 168 2.48 12.53 -13.73
C LYS A 168 2.51 11.64 -14.97
N LYS A 169 1.78 12.01 -16.03
CA LYS A 169 1.95 11.42 -17.37
C LYS A 169 3.45 11.41 -17.68
N GLU A 170 4.04 10.23 -17.88
CA GLU A 170 5.32 10.16 -18.58
C GLU A 170 5.10 10.82 -19.95
N LEU A 171 5.84 11.91 -20.19
CA LEU A 171 5.88 12.64 -21.45
C LEU A 171 6.80 11.91 -22.42
#